data_AF-A0A3P8M2X7-F1
#
_entry.id   AF-A0A3P8M2X7-F1
#
_cell.length_a   1.000
_cell.length_b   1.000
_cell.length_c   1.000
_cell.angle_alpha   90.00
_cell.angle_beta   90.00
_cell.angle_gamma   90.00
#
_symmetry.space_group_name_H-M   'P 1'
#
loop_
_entity.id
_entity.type
_entity.pdbx_description
1 polymer ?
#
loop_
_entity_poly.entity_id
_entity_poly.type
_entity_poly.pdbx_seq_one_letter_code
_entity_poly.pdbx_strand_id
1 'polypeptide(L)'
;MQHIAEPVVEVAPADARRWQLRDGELARIWSRNGVMVAKVLISDGQRRGSLFVPMHWNNQFARQGRVNNLLAAVTDPHSGQPESKQVAVAIAAWLPAWHGELFCRQPVPLPEWLHWRRRAAAGVTHLSLAGDKSPRAWLTDWCQRQGWQVQVAQAGVLWNLLAWHEGALMLGWWSDAREPVVESEWIIAAFSSPPPTAELRHALLSGRKGGDVAPRGRIICSCFSVGERGDRRGHRRGLPHAGRAGGEAKMRHPTAAHVSRN
;
A
#
# COMPACT_ATOMS: atom_id res chain seq x y z
N MET A 1 7.79 0.47 -28.03
CA MET A 1 6.66 1.05 -27.28
C MET A 1 6.75 0.52 -25.86
N GLN A 2 7.30 1.31 -24.94
CA GLN A 2 7.47 0.88 -23.55
C GLN A 2 6.09 0.69 -22.93
N HIS A 3 5.81 -0.51 -22.43
CA HIS A 3 4.60 -0.79 -21.67
C HIS A 3 4.64 0.01 -20.38
N ILE A 4 3.91 1.12 -20.33
CA ILE A 4 3.67 1.84 -19.07
C ILE A 4 2.84 0.90 -18.21
N ALA A 5 3.32 0.59 -17.00
CA ALA A 5 2.73 -0.43 -16.14
C ALA A 5 1.47 0.05 -15.38
N GLU A 6 1.22 1.36 -15.34
CA GLU A 6 0.06 1.94 -14.66
C GLU A 6 -0.28 3.36 -15.16
N PRO A 7 -1.48 3.90 -14.87
CA PRO A 7 -1.82 5.28 -15.21
C PRO A 7 -0.83 6.27 -14.59
N VAL A 8 -0.24 7.11 -15.42
CA VAL A 8 0.71 8.15 -15.00
C VAL A 8 0.24 9.53 -15.43
N VAL A 9 0.66 10.55 -14.69
CA VAL A 9 0.52 11.95 -15.05
C VAL A 9 1.87 12.63 -15.00
N GLU A 10 2.27 13.21 -16.13
CA GLU A 10 3.49 13.99 -16.23
C GLU A 10 3.25 15.43 -15.78
N VAL A 11 4.11 15.89 -14.86
CA VAL A 11 4.02 17.21 -14.22
C VAL A 11 5.37 17.91 -14.29
N ALA A 12 5.36 19.20 -14.61
CA ALA A 12 6.56 20.02 -14.55
C ALA A 12 7.06 20.17 -13.09
N PRO A 13 8.39 20.19 -12.83
CA PRO A 13 8.92 20.30 -11.47
C PRO A 13 8.42 21.53 -10.70
N ALA A 14 8.18 22.65 -11.39
CA ALA A 14 7.66 23.86 -10.76
C ALA A 14 6.22 23.68 -10.24
N ASP A 15 5.37 22.97 -10.98
CA ASP A 15 4.00 22.69 -10.55
C ASP A 15 3.96 21.59 -9.49
N ALA A 16 4.82 20.57 -9.60
CA ALA A 16 4.96 19.56 -8.57
C ALA A 16 5.32 20.19 -7.20
N ARG A 17 6.26 21.13 -7.17
CA ARG A 17 6.57 21.92 -5.96
C ARG A 17 5.38 22.75 -5.48
N ARG A 18 4.70 23.45 -6.39
CA ARG A 18 3.55 24.30 -6.07
C ARG A 18 2.40 23.51 -5.43
N TRP A 19 2.13 22.32 -5.94
CA TRP A 19 1.00 21.47 -5.52
C TRP A 19 1.41 20.34 -4.57
N GLN A 20 2.65 20.37 -4.08
CA GLN A 20 3.21 19.38 -3.14
C GLN A 20 3.10 17.93 -3.65
N LEU A 21 3.24 17.75 -4.95
CA LEU A 21 3.26 16.43 -5.60
C LEU A 21 4.65 15.83 -5.49
N ARG A 22 4.72 14.51 -5.30
CA ARG A 22 5.98 13.76 -5.22
C ARG A 22 6.03 12.72 -6.33
N ASP A 23 7.21 12.55 -6.90
CA ASP A 23 7.44 11.55 -7.94
C ASP A 23 7.12 10.13 -7.42
N GLY A 24 6.42 9.35 -8.24
CA GLY A 24 5.99 7.98 -7.92
C GLY A 24 4.79 7.87 -6.98
N GLU A 25 4.33 8.95 -6.36
CA GLU A 25 3.13 8.95 -5.50
C GLU A 25 1.84 9.14 -6.32
N LEU A 26 0.71 8.81 -5.71
CA LEU A 26 -0.60 8.95 -6.34
C LEU A 26 -1.10 10.41 -6.26
N ALA A 27 -1.75 10.85 -7.33
CA ALA A 27 -2.50 12.09 -7.37
C ALA A 27 -3.93 11.84 -7.86
N ARG A 28 -4.87 12.62 -7.30
CA ARG A 28 -6.23 12.75 -7.83
C ARG A 28 -6.25 13.93 -8.78
N ILE A 29 -6.75 13.69 -9.99
CA ILE A 29 -6.96 14.69 -11.04
C ILE A 29 -8.46 14.73 -11.29
N TRP A 30 -9.04 15.92 -11.37
CA TRP A 30 -10.49 16.02 -11.61
C TRP A 30 -10.83 17.20 -12.49
N SER A 31 -11.97 17.06 -13.16
CA SER A 31 -12.64 18.11 -13.93
C SER A 31 -14.11 18.15 -13.51
N ARG A 32 -14.92 18.93 -14.23
CA ARG A 32 -16.38 18.90 -14.07
C ARG A 32 -17.01 17.58 -14.48
N ASN A 33 -16.32 16.78 -15.30
CA ASN A 33 -16.85 15.54 -15.89
C ASN A 33 -16.52 14.30 -15.05
N GLY A 34 -15.46 14.34 -14.24
CA GLY A 34 -15.07 13.17 -13.47
C GLY A 34 -13.71 13.29 -12.80
N VAL A 35 -13.23 12.12 -12.35
CA VAL A 35 -12.01 11.96 -11.57
C VAL A 35 -11.14 10.86 -12.18
N MET A 36 -9.83 11.11 -12.13
CA MET A 36 -8.77 10.16 -12.43
C MET A 36 -7.80 10.06 -11.25
N VAL A 37 -7.24 8.88 -11.05
CA VAL A 37 -6.09 8.66 -10.17
C VAL A 37 -4.93 8.17 -11.03
N ALA A 38 -3.75 8.75 -10.83
CA ALA A 38 -2.54 8.39 -11.56
C ALA A 38 -1.29 8.54 -10.67
N LYS A 39 -0.22 7.82 -10.99
CA LYS A 39 1.10 8.10 -10.42
C LYS A 39 1.69 9.36 -11.04
N VAL A 40 2.28 10.20 -10.19
CA VAL A 40 2.99 11.41 -10.63
C VAL A 40 4.33 11.02 -11.21
N LEU A 41 4.62 11.51 -12.41
CA LEU A 41 5.94 11.49 -13.03
C LEU A 41 6.42 12.93 -13.18
N ILE A 42 7.47 13.31 -12.45
CA ILE A 42 8.04 14.65 -12.56
C ILE A 42 9.02 14.66 -13.74
N SER A 43 8.78 15.53 -14.72
CA SER A 43 9.55 15.59 -15.97
C SER A 43 9.89 17.03 -16.34
N ASP A 44 11.18 17.32 -16.59
CA ASP A 44 11.64 18.62 -17.10
C ASP A 44 11.14 18.91 -18.52
N GLY A 45 10.77 17.87 -19.27
CA GLY A 45 10.17 18.00 -20.60
C GLY A 45 8.73 18.49 -20.57
N GLN A 46 8.08 18.49 -19.40
CA GLN A 46 6.68 18.88 -19.27
C GLN A 46 6.51 20.40 -19.17
N ARG A 47 5.53 20.93 -19.90
CA ARG A 47 5.20 22.37 -19.88
C ARG A 47 4.55 22.76 -18.55
N ARG A 48 5.06 23.84 -17.93
CA ARG A 48 4.43 24.44 -16.73
C ARG A 48 3.00 24.89 -17.00
N GLY A 49 2.10 24.60 -16.07
CA GLY A 49 0.67 24.89 -16.16
C GLY A 49 -0.11 23.86 -16.99
N SER A 50 0.51 22.74 -17.36
CA SER A 50 -0.12 21.67 -18.14
C SER A 50 0.21 20.29 -17.57
N LEU A 51 -0.71 19.36 -17.76
CA LEU A 51 -0.56 17.95 -17.40
C LEU A 51 -0.61 17.12 -18.68
N PHE A 52 0.13 16.01 -18.70
CA PHE A 52 0.12 15.07 -19.80
C PHE A 52 -0.17 13.68 -19.24
N VAL A 53 -1.11 12.98 -19.88
CA VAL A 53 -1.58 11.67 -19.46
C VAL A 53 -1.74 10.79 -20.69
N PRO A 54 -1.08 9.61 -20.74
CA PRO A 54 -1.30 8.65 -21.81
C PRO A 54 -2.74 8.13 -21.83
N MET A 55 -3.35 8.06 -23.02
CA MET A 55 -4.77 7.70 -23.20
C MET A 55 -5.04 6.18 -23.23
N HIS A 56 -4.04 5.33 -22.99
CA HIS A 56 -4.15 3.87 -23.20
C HIS A 56 -4.78 3.07 -22.05
N TRP A 57 -5.27 3.74 -21.00
CA TRP A 57 -5.84 3.07 -19.83
C TRP A 57 -7.36 2.93 -19.94
N ASN A 58 -7.89 1.79 -19.50
CA ASN A 58 -9.33 1.51 -19.46
C ASN A 58 -9.76 0.87 -18.12
N ASN A 59 -11.08 0.74 -17.91
CA ASN A 59 -11.64 0.23 -16.65
C ASN A 59 -11.40 -1.27 -16.41
N GLN A 60 -10.83 -2.00 -17.37
CA GLN A 60 -10.42 -3.40 -17.18
C GLN A 60 -9.03 -3.49 -16.53
N PHE A 61 -8.21 -2.44 -16.64
CA PHE A 61 -6.84 -2.41 -16.14
C PHE A 61 -6.65 -1.49 -14.95
N ALA A 62 -7.49 -0.48 -14.75
CA ALA A 62 -7.44 0.36 -13.55
C ALA A 62 -8.79 1.04 -13.27
N ARG A 63 -9.16 1.12 -11.99
CA ARG A 63 -10.27 1.97 -11.57
C ARG A 63 -9.83 3.42 -11.58
N GLN A 64 -10.64 4.29 -12.22
CA GLN A 64 -10.35 5.71 -12.36
C GLN A 64 -8.98 5.99 -13.03
N GLY A 65 -8.45 5.07 -13.84
CA GLY A 65 -7.21 5.29 -14.59
C GLY A 65 -7.41 6.00 -15.94
N ARG A 66 -8.66 6.24 -16.34
CA ARG A 66 -9.02 6.75 -17.66
C ARG A 66 -8.99 8.27 -17.70
N VAL A 67 -8.08 8.84 -18.48
CA VAL A 67 -8.08 10.29 -18.77
C VAL A 67 -9.37 10.75 -19.43
N ASN A 68 -10.01 9.89 -20.23
CA ASN A 68 -11.26 10.24 -20.91
C ASN A 68 -12.42 10.52 -19.94
N ASN A 69 -12.33 10.11 -18.68
CA ASN A 69 -13.31 10.48 -17.66
C ASN A 69 -13.25 11.97 -17.31
N LEU A 70 -12.16 12.66 -17.65
CA LEU A 70 -11.98 14.09 -17.42
C LEU A 70 -12.54 14.92 -18.59
N LEU A 71 -12.64 14.35 -19.79
CA LEU A 71 -13.03 15.04 -21.02
C LEU A 71 -14.56 15.19 -21.12
N ALA A 72 -15.00 16.26 -21.77
CA ALA A 72 -16.41 16.40 -22.14
C ALA A 72 -16.69 15.58 -23.42
N ALA A 73 -17.89 15.01 -23.54
CA ALA A 73 -18.31 14.29 -24.73
C ALA A 73 -18.79 15.26 -25.83
N VAL A 74 -17.90 16.15 -26.28
CA VAL A 74 -18.19 17.14 -27.33
C VAL A 74 -17.53 16.68 -28.62
N THR A 75 -18.28 16.74 -29.71
CA THR A 75 -17.79 16.44 -31.06
C THR A 75 -17.90 17.66 -31.95
N ASP A 76 -16.93 17.83 -32.84
CA ASP A 76 -17.01 18.82 -33.91
C ASP A 76 -18.26 18.54 -34.79
N PRO A 77 -19.17 19.50 -34.98
CA PRO A 77 -20.42 19.29 -35.71
C PRO A 77 -20.26 18.91 -37.19
N HIS A 78 -19.13 19.22 -37.80
CA HIS A 78 -18.89 18.99 -39.23
C HIS A 78 -18.21 17.63 -39.50
N SER A 79 -17.24 17.27 -38.68
CA SER A 79 -16.42 16.06 -38.84
C SER A 79 -16.81 14.91 -37.90
N GLY A 80 -17.54 15.20 -36.82
CA GLY A 80 -17.85 14.24 -35.75
C GLY A 80 -16.65 13.89 -34.86
N GLN A 81 -15.49 14.53 -35.03
CA GLN A 81 -14.30 14.22 -34.25
C GLN A 81 -14.44 14.72 -32.79
N PRO A 82 -14.00 13.94 -31.79
CA PRO A 82 -14.09 14.35 -30.39
C PRO A 82 -13.07 15.42 -30.02
N GLU A 83 -13.46 16.32 -29.11
CA GLU A 83 -12.55 17.27 -28.46
C GLU A 83 -11.78 16.59 -27.32
N SER A 84 -10.69 15.88 -27.66
CA SER A 84 -9.96 15.03 -26.71
C SER A 84 -8.59 15.54 -26.30
N LYS A 85 -8.17 16.71 -26.79
CA LYS A 85 -6.77 17.19 -26.70
C LYS A 85 -6.50 18.12 -25.52
N GLN A 86 -7.53 18.71 -24.93
CA GLN A 86 -7.36 19.63 -23.81
C GLN A 86 -8.60 19.61 -22.91
N VAL A 87 -8.38 19.76 -21.61
CA VAL A 87 -9.46 20.02 -20.65
C VAL A 87 -8.87 20.71 -19.43
N ALA A 88 -9.60 21.67 -18.87
CA ALA A 88 -9.22 22.30 -17.61
C ALA A 88 -9.43 21.30 -16.46
N VAL A 89 -8.37 21.08 -15.68
CA VAL A 89 -8.35 20.12 -14.57
C VAL A 89 -7.70 20.74 -13.34
N ALA A 90 -8.02 20.19 -12.18
CA ALA A 90 -7.28 20.39 -10.96
C ALA A 90 -6.59 19.08 -10.54
N ILE A 91 -5.53 19.19 -9.76
CA ILE A 91 -4.72 18.07 -9.28
C ILE A 91 -4.35 18.29 -7.81
N ALA A 92 -4.35 17.20 -7.04
CA ALA A 92 -3.87 17.19 -5.66
C ALA A 92 -3.22 15.83 -5.34
N ALA A 93 -2.24 15.85 -4.44
CA ALA A 93 -1.66 14.63 -3.90
C ALA A 93 -2.75 13.78 -3.21
N TRP A 94 -2.72 12.47 -3.44
CA TRP A 94 -3.50 11.52 -2.67
C TRP A 94 -2.57 10.59 -1.90
N LEU A 95 -2.59 10.72 -0.58
CA LEU A 95 -1.83 9.89 0.35
C LEU A 95 -2.78 8.85 0.95
N PRO A 96 -2.95 7.69 0.32
CA PRO A 96 -3.84 6.66 0.86
C PRO A 96 -3.32 6.17 2.21
N ALA A 97 -4.24 5.77 3.08
CA ALA A 97 -3.91 5.24 4.41
C ALA A 97 -3.10 3.93 4.32
N TRP A 98 -3.21 3.20 3.21
CA TRP A 98 -2.48 1.97 2.94
C TRP A 98 -2.38 1.69 1.44
N HIS A 99 -1.42 0.84 1.09
CA HIS A 99 -1.24 0.23 -0.22
C HIS A 99 -1.23 -1.29 -0.07
N GLY A 100 -1.59 -2.01 -1.12
CA GLY A 100 -1.63 -3.47 -1.08
C GLY A 100 -1.44 -4.15 -2.42
N GLU A 101 -1.14 -5.43 -2.35
CA GLU A 101 -1.00 -6.34 -3.49
C GLU A 101 -1.90 -7.56 -3.25
N LEU A 102 -2.82 -7.81 -4.17
CA LEU A 102 -3.76 -8.92 -4.16
C LEU A 102 -3.43 -9.88 -5.28
N PHE A 103 -3.27 -11.15 -4.93
CA PHE A 103 -3.20 -12.27 -5.85
C PHE A 103 -4.39 -13.17 -5.58
N CYS A 104 -5.16 -13.54 -6.60
CA CYS A 104 -6.30 -14.44 -6.41
C CYS A 104 -6.52 -15.33 -7.63
N ARG A 105 -6.94 -16.58 -7.35
CA ARG A 105 -7.28 -17.57 -8.38
C ARG A 105 -8.62 -17.26 -9.03
N GLN A 106 -9.56 -16.76 -8.23
CA GLN A 106 -10.91 -16.42 -8.65
C GLN A 106 -11.14 -14.90 -8.49
N PRO A 107 -11.99 -14.28 -9.33
CA PRO A 107 -12.34 -12.88 -9.19
C PRO A 107 -12.92 -12.59 -7.80
N VAL A 108 -12.41 -11.55 -7.14
CA VAL A 108 -12.93 -11.06 -5.86
C VAL A 108 -13.80 -9.82 -6.14
N PRO A 109 -15.02 -9.71 -5.59
CA PRO A 109 -15.85 -8.52 -5.74
C PRO A 109 -15.21 -7.33 -5.00
N LEU A 110 -14.60 -6.42 -5.75
CA LEU A 110 -13.88 -5.27 -5.21
C LEU A 110 -14.86 -4.14 -4.82
N PRO A 111 -14.80 -3.62 -3.58
CA PRO A 111 -15.66 -2.52 -3.15
C PRO A 111 -15.41 -1.25 -3.95
N GLU A 112 -16.44 -0.43 -4.14
CA GLU A 112 -16.39 0.80 -4.94
C GLU A 112 -15.36 1.82 -4.43
N TRP A 113 -15.18 1.90 -3.11
CA TRP A 113 -14.30 2.87 -2.43
C TRP A 113 -12.81 2.56 -2.57
N LEU A 114 -12.46 1.37 -3.01
CA LEU A 114 -11.07 0.94 -3.11
C LEU A 114 -10.42 1.58 -4.36
N HIS A 115 -9.11 1.65 -4.50
CA HIS A 115 -8.47 1.92 -5.79
C HIS A 115 -7.68 0.69 -6.20
N TRP A 116 -7.65 0.36 -7.49
CA TRP A 116 -6.91 -0.79 -7.99
C TRP A 116 -6.40 -0.57 -9.41
N ARG A 117 -5.28 -1.22 -9.70
CA ARG A 117 -4.70 -1.41 -11.02
C ARG A 117 -4.31 -2.88 -11.20
N ARG A 118 -4.47 -3.40 -12.40
CA ARG A 118 -4.11 -4.78 -12.76
C ARG A 118 -2.65 -4.83 -13.15
N ARG A 119 -1.95 -5.86 -12.65
CA ARG A 119 -0.57 -6.18 -12.98
C ARG A 119 -0.55 -7.42 -13.87
N ALA A 120 0.47 -7.52 -14.73
CA ALA A 120 0.66 -8.71 -15.55
C ALA A 120 1.07 -9.88 -14.66
N ALA A 121 0.29 -10.96 -14.69
CA ALA A 121 0.58 -12.21 -13.99
C ALA A 121 -0.03 -13.38 -14.76
N ALA A 122 0.73 -14.47 -14.89
CA ALA A 122 0.26 -15.68 -15.56
C ALA A 122 -0.56 -16.56 -14.60
N GLY A 123 -1.73 -17.03 -15.05
CA GLY A 123 -2.54 -18.01 -14.33
C GLY A 123 -3.27 -17.50 -13.08
N VAL A 124 -3.04 -16.25 -12.66
CA VAL A 124 -3.69 -15.62 -11.50
C VAL A 124 -4.07 -14.17 -11.79
N THR A 125 -5.05 -13.66 -11.06
CA THR A 125 -5.33 -12.22 -11.05
C THR A 125 -4.40 -11.55 -10.05
N HIS A 126 -3.61 -10.57 -10.52
CA HIS A 126 -2.73 -9.76 -9.69
C HIS A 126 -3.13 -8.28 -9.78
N LEU A 127 -3.46 -7.67 -8.65
CA LEU A 127 -3.87 -6.27 -8.53
C LEU A 127 -3.00 -5.55 -7.52
N SER A 128 -2.52 -4.35 -7.86
CA SER A 128 -2.04 -3.38 -6.86
C SER A 128 -3.21 -2.49 -6.44
N LEU A 129 -3.33 -2.21 -5.14
CA LEU A 129 -4.46 -1.51 -4.54
C LEU A 129 -4.01 -0.41 -3.60
N ALA A 130 -4.89 0.56 -3.37
CA ALA A 130 -4.71 1.62 -2.40
C ALA A 130 -6.06 2.07 -1.86
N GLY A 131 -6.11 2.57 -0.63
CA GLY A 131 -7.36 3.04 -0.06
C GLY A 131 -7.20 3.83 1.23
N ASP A 132 -8.27 4.56 1.55
CA ASP A 132 -8.38 5.32 2.80
C ASP A 132 -9.12 4.51 3.89
N LYS A 133 -9.96 3.53 3.48
CA LYS A 133 -10.73 2.65 4.36
C LYS A 133 -10.05 1.30 4.52
N SER A 134 -10.08 0.73 5.73
CA SER A 134 -9.47 -0.57 6.01
C SER A 134 -10.11 -1.70 5.17
N PRO A 135 -9.31 -2.56 4.50
CA PRO A 135 -9.82 -3.67 3.70
C PRO A 135 -10.11 -4.93 4.55
N ARG A 136 -9.74 -4.91 5.83
CA ARG A 136 -9.71 -6.11 6.69
C ARG A 136 -11.06 -6.81 6.78
N ALA A 137 -12.09 -6.07 7.18
CA ALA A 137 -13.43 -6.62 7.36
C ALA A 137 -13.97 -7.25 6.07
N TRP A 138 -13.90 -6.52 4.95
CA TRP A 138 -14.38 -6.99 3.65
C TRP A 138 -13.66 -8.27 3.18
N LEU A 139 -12.33 -8.29 3.24
CA LEU A 139 -11.57 -9.40 2.71
C LEU A 139 -11.67 -10.65 3.59
N THR A 140 -11.70 -10.48 4.92
CA THR A 140 -11.93 -11.58 5.85
C THR A 140 -13.32 -12.19 5.66
N ASP A 141 -14.35 -11.36 5.57
CA ASP A 141 -15.73 -11.77 5.32
C ASP A 141 -15.89 -12.49 3.97
N TRP A 142 -15.20 -12.02 2.92
CA TRP A 142 -15.12 -12.75 1.65
C TRP A 142 -14.52 -14.16 1.81
N CYS A 143 -13.36 -14.28 2.46
CA CYS A 143 -12.72 -15.59 2.66
C CYS A 143 -13.58 -16.53 3.49
N GLN A 144 -14.28 -16.01 4.51
CA GLN A 144 -15.19 -16.79 5.37
C GLN A 144 -16.38 -17.34 4.57
N ARG A 145 -17.03 -16.52 3.73
CA ARG A 145 -18.12 -16.98 2.85
C ARG A 145 -17.70 -18.08 1.88
N GLN A 146 -16.45 -18.05 1.42
CA GLN A 146 -15.91 -19.08 0.54
C GLN A 146 -15.48 -20.36 1.31
N GLY A 147 -15.55 -20.36 2.65
CA GLY A 147 -15.09 -21.47 3.47
C GLY A 147 -13.57 -21.68 3.42
N TRP A 148 -12.80 -20.63 3.16
CA TRP A 148 -11.34 -20.71 3.06
C TRP A 148 -10.68 -20.58 4.43
N GLN A 149 -9.62 -21.36 4.64
CA GLN A 149 -8.78 -21.28 5.83
C GLN A 149 -7.83 -20.10 5.70
N VAL A 150 -7.88 -19.17 6.65
CA VAL A 150 -7.15 -17.91 6.59
C VAL A 150 -5.94 -17.93 7.54
N GLN A 151 -4.78 -17.55 7.01
CA GLN A 151 -3.57 -17.28 7.78
C GLN A 151 -3.26 -15.78 7.71
N VAL A 152 -2.98 -15.14 8.84
CA VAL A 152 -2.76 -13.69 8.92
C VAL A 152 -1.44 -13.36 9.61
N ALA A 153 -0.73 -12.35 9.11
CA ALA A 153 0.34 -11.65 9.81
C ALA A 153 -0.03 -10.16 9.92
N GLN A 154 0.16 -9.56 11.09
CA GLN A 154 -0.18 -8.15 11.31
C GLN A 154 0.80 -7.46 12.26
N ALA A 155 1.16 -6.21 11.93
CA ALA A 155 1.99 -5.34 12.77
C ALA A 155 1.72 -3.87 12.40
N GLY A 156 1.00 -3.15 13.26
CA GLY A 156 0.58 -1.78 12.94
C GLY A 156 -0.33 -1.74 11.71
N VAL A 157 0.08 -1.00 10.67
CA VAL A 157 -0.65 -0.93 9.38
C VAL A 157 -0.44 -2.22 8.57
N LEU A 158 0.73 -2.87 8.70
CA LEU A 158 1.04 -4.10 7.99
C LEU A 158 -0.03 -5.15 8.27
N TRP A 159 -0.58 -5.70 7.19
CA TRP A 159 -1.56 -6.76 7.24
C TRP A 159 -1.44 -7.63 6.00
N ASN A 160 -0.99 -8.87 6.23
CA ASN A 160 -0.85 -9.88 5.18
C ASN A 160 -1.80 -11.03 5.49
N LEU A 161 -2.40 -11.58 4.44
CA LEU A 161 -3.40 -12.63 4.54
C LEU A 161 -3.19 -13.65 3.42
N LEU A 162 -3.13 -14.93 3.77
CA LEU A 162 -3.20 -16.04 2.82
C LEU A 162 -4.48 -16.83 3.09
N ALA A 163 -5.25 -17.14 2.04
CA ALA A 163 -6.44 -17.96 2.12
C ALA A 163 -6.24 -19.27 1.34
N TRP A 164 -6.56 -20.38 2.00
CA TRP A 164 -6.33 -21.73 1.52
C TRP A 164 -7.64 -22.51 1.42
N HIS A 165 -7.74 -23.39 0.44
CA HIS A 165 -8.85 -24.32 0.30
C HIS A 165 -8.30 -25.67 -0.17
N GLU A 166 -8.55 -26.74 0.59
CA GLU A 166 -8.08 -28.10 0.27
C GLU A 166 -6.56 -28.17 -0.02
N GLY A 167 -5.76 -27.38 0.71
CA GLY A 167 -4.32 -27.30 0.54
C GLY A 167 -3.84 -26.41 -0.62
N ALA A 168 -4.73 -25.94 -1.48
CA ALA A 168 -4.42 -24.98 -2.54
C ALA A 168 -4.45 -23.53 -2.03
N LEU A 169 -3.55 -22.70 -2.53
CA LEU A 169 -3.60 -21.25 -2.33
C LEU A 169 -4.68 -20.63 -3.22
N MET A 170 -5.61 -19.92 -2.61
CA MET A 170 -6.76 -19.29 -3.27
C MET A 170 -6.62 -17.78 -3.38
N LEU A 171 -6.06 -17.16 -2.33
CA LEU A 171 -5.88 -15.72 -2.24
C LEU A 171 -4.63 -15.39 -1.41
N GLY A 172 -3.88 -14.39 -1.86
CA GLY A 172 -2.80 -13.77 -1.12
C GLY A 172 -2.96 -12.26 -1.11
N TRP A 173 -2.80 -11.65 0.04
CA TRP A 173 -2.92 -10.21 0.27
C TRP A 173 -1.71 -9.75 1.07
N TRP A 174 -1.07 -8.69 0.61
CA TRP A 174 -0.01 -7.99 1.34
C TRP A 174 -0.35 -6.52 1.39
N SER A 175 -0.28 -5.89 2.56
CA SER A 175 -0.55 -4.45 2.67
C SER A 175 0.26 -3.79 3.76
N ASP A 176 0.57 -2.52 3.56
CA ASP A 176 1.27 -1.65 4.51
C ASP A 176 0.95 -0.17 4.22
N ALA A 177 1.48 0.77 5.01
CA ALA A 177 1.34 2.20 4.78
C ALA A 177 1.94 2.64 3.43
N ARG A 178 3.00 1.97 2.97
CA ARG A 178 3.64 2.18 1.66
C ARG A 178 3.39 0.99 0.73
N GLU A 179 3.63 1.18 -0.57
CA GLU A 179 3.53 0.10 -1.56
C GLU A 179 4.39 -1.10 -1.12
N PRO A 180 3.78 -2.28 -0.87
CA PRO A 180 4.50 -3.41 -0.32
C PRO A 180 5.40 -4.02 -1.40
N VAL A 181 6.65 -4.31 -1.04
CA VAL A 181 7.61 -4.97 -1.94
C VAL A 181 7.46 -6.48 -1.79
N VAL A 182 6.87 -7.09 -2.81
CA VAL A 182 6.58 -8.53 -2.91
C VAL A 182 7.31 -9.17 -4.08
N GLU A 183 7.69 -10.44 -3.95
CA GLU A 183 8.28 -11.23 -5.02
C GLU A 183 7.20 -11.95 -5.82
N SER A 184 6.63 -11.26 -6.82
CA SER A 184 5.50 -11.75 -7.62
C SER A 184 5.72 -13.14 -8.20
N GLU A 185 6.89 -13.42 -8.78
CA GLU A 185 7.19 -14.74 -9.38
C GLU A 185 7.11 -15.88 -8.36
N TRP A 186 7.60 -15.64 -7.15
CA TRP A 186 7.54 -16.64 -6.08
C TRP A 186 6.11 -16.84 -5.56
N ILE A 187 5.35 -15.75 -5.41
CA ILE A 187 3.94 -15.82 -5.02
C ILE A 187 3.12 -16.55 -6.09
N ILE A 188 3.29 -16.20 -7.37
CA ILE A 188 2.60 -16.85 -8.51
C ILE A 188 2.94 -18.34 -8.53
N ALA A 189 4.21 -18.72 -8.34
CA ALA A 189 4.61 -20.12 -8.25
C ALA A 189 3.89 -20.86 -7.12
N ALA A 190 3.61 -20.21 -5.98
CA ALA A 190 2.87 -20.81 -4.87
C ALA A 190 1.38 -21.06 -5.19
N PHE A 191 0.79 -20.37 -6.17
CA PHE A 191 -0.55 -20.72 -6.66
C PHE A 191 -0.53 -22.01 -7.50
N SER A 192 0.54 -22.27 -8.25
CA SER A 192 0.65 -23.51 -9.04
C SER A 192 1.14 -24.70 -8.21
N SER A 193 2.12 -24.47 -7.35
CA SER A 193 2.75 -25.47 -6.48
C SER A 193 2.71 -24.99 -5.02
N PRO A 194 1.57 -25.18 -4.33
CA PRO A 194 1.39 -24.76 -2.94
C PRO A 194 2.49 -25.32 -2.02
N PRO A 195 3.09 -24.50 -1.14
CA PRO A 195 4.08 -24.98 -0.19
C PRO A 195 3.52 -26.07 0.73
N PRO A 196 4.21 -27.22 0.87
CA PRO A 196 3.67 -28.38 1.57
C PRO A 196 3.75 -28.27 3.10
N THR A 197 4.70 -27.49 3.63
CA THR A 197 4.93 -27.38 5.08
C THR A 197 4.43 -26.07 5.67
N ALA A 198 4.10 -26.09 6.97
CA ALA A 198 3.64 -24.91 7.70
C ALA A 198 4.69 -23.78 7.71
N GLU A 199 5.98 -24.13 7.78
CA GLU A 199 7.10 -23.19 7.78
C GLU A 199 7.19 -22.44 6.45
N LEU A 200 7.04 -23.15 5.32
CA LEU A 200 7.09 -22.52 4.00
C LEU A 200 5.85 -21.66 3.72
N ARG A 201 4.66 -22.09 4.19
CA ARG A 201 3.44 -21.26 4.14
C ARG A 201 3.59 -20.00 4.99
N HIS A 202 4.20 -20.11 6.16
CA HIS A 202 4.50 -18.96 7.00
C HIS A 202 5.53 -18.02 6.35
N ALA A 203 6.56 -18.56 5.68
CA ALA A 203 7.49 -17.75 4.90
C ALA A 203 6.74 -16.95 3.81
N LEU A 204 5.77 -17.57 3.14
CA LEU A 204 4.95 -16.93 2.10
C LEU A 204 4.17 -15.71 2.60
N LEU A 205 3.75 -15.68 3.87
CA LEU A 205 3.08 -14.51 4.45
C LEU A 205 3.95 -13.25 4.43
N SER A 206 5.29 -13.38 4.39
CA SER A 206 6.18 -12.22 4.28
C SER A 206 6.17 -11.61 2.87
N GLY A 207 5.74 -12.36 1.85
CA GLY A 207 5.77 -11.95 0.46
C GLY A 207 7.15 -11.97 -0.20
N ARG A 208 8.18 -12.47 0.50
CA ARG A 208 9.58 -12.56 0.01
C ARG A 208 10.19 -13.95 0.20
N LYS A 209 10.99 -14.39 -0.77
CA LYS A 209 11.63 -15.70 -0.77
C LYS A 209 12.88 -15.66 0.11
N GLY A 210 12.73 -16.18 1.33
CA GLY A 210 13.80 -16.19 2.31
C GLY A 210 13.78 -14.90 3.11
N GLY A 211 13.25 -15.00 4.33
CA GLY A 211 13.49 -13.95 5.31
C GLY A 211 15.00 -13.82 5.51
N ASP A 212 15.47 -12.60 5.58
CA ASP A 212 16.61 -12.29 6.43
C ASP A 212 16.28 -12.90 7.79
N VAL A 213 16.94 -14.02 8.13
CA VAL A 213 16.75 -14.70 9.40
C VAL A 213 17.42 -13.81 10.45
N ALA A 214 16.70 -12.80 10.93
CA ALA A 214 17.01 -12.26 12.25
C ALA A 214 16.89 -13.42 13.24
N PRO A 215 17.92 -13.66 14.09
CA PRO A 215 18.09 -14.93 14.78
C PRO A 215 16.85 -15.23 15.63
N ARG A 216 16.29 -16.43 15.43
CA ARG A 216 15.28 -17.00 16.33
C ARG A 216 15.81 -16.87 17.75
N GLY A 217 15.21 -15.96 18.54
CA GLY A 217 15.36 -15.97 19.98
C GLY A 217 15.13 -17.41 20.46
N ARG A 218 16.02 -17.90 21.33
CA ARG A 218 16.12 -19.33 21.69
C ARG A 218 14.74 -19.96 21.92
N ILE A 219 14.46 -21.02 21.16
CA ILE A 219 13.31 -21.89 21.38
C ILE A 219 13.50 -22.56 22.75
N ILE A 220 12.52 -22.40 23.64
CA ILE A 220 12.38 -23.24 24.83
C ILE A 220 11.06 -24.02 24.68
N CYS A 221 11.20 -25.29 24.28
CA CYS A 221 10.22 -26.39 24.25
C CYS A 221 9.24 -26.48 23.05
N SER A 222 9.16 -27.67 22.44
CA SER A 222 8.51 -27.95 21.13
C SER A 222 7.08 -28.51 21.20
N CYS A 223 6.34 -28.32 22.31
CA CYS A 223 5.07 -29.04 22.48
C CYS A 223 3.82 -28.16 22.62
N PHE A 224 3.88 -26.93 23.17
CA PHE A 224 2.70 -26.05 23.25
C PHE A 224 3.10 -24.56 23.30
N SER A 225 2.78 -23.80 22.26
CA SER A 225 3.14 -22.38 22.10
C SER A 225 2.33 -21.46 23.03
N VAL A 226 2.72 -21.38 24.30
CA VAL A 226 2.33 -20.29 25.23
C VAL A 226 3.60 -19.58 25.70
N GLY A 227 3.69 -18.28 25.47
CA GLY A 227 4.81 -17.44 25.92
C GLY A 227 4.53 -16.84 27.30
N GLU A 228 5.38 -17.15 28.29
CA GLU A 228 5.34 -16.53 29.61
C GLU A 228 6.09 -15.19 29.64
N ARG A 229 5.44 -14.15 30.19
CA ARG A 229 6.05 -13.45 31.33
C ARG A 229 5.03 -13.37 32.47
N GLY A 230 5.25 -14.23 33.45
CA GLY A 230 4.70 -14.11 34.79
C GLY A 230 5.39 -12.99 35.57
N ASP A 231 4.55 -12.20 36.21
CA ASP A 231 4.83 -11.48 37.45
C ASP A 231 5.42 -12.44 38.51
N ARG A 232 6.52 -12.05 39.15
CA ARG A 232 6.97 -12.65 40.42
C ARG A 232 7.58 -11.58 41.32
N ARG A 233 6.77 -11.13 42.29
CA ARG A 233 7.19 -10.54 43.57
C ARG A 233 8.05 -11.54 44.36
N GLY A 234 9.07 -11.02 45.04
CA GLY A 234 9.81 -11.73 46.08
C GLY A 234 10.24 -10.76 47.17
N HIS A 235 9.58 -10.82 48.32
CA HIS A 235 9.83 -10.06 49.54
C HIS A 235 10.73 -10.89 50.48
N ARG A 236 11.81 -10.30 51.04
CA ARG A 236 12.27 -10.52 52.43
C ARG A 236 13.40 -9.54 52.81
N ARG A 237 13.42 -9.20 54.11
CA ARG A 237 13.99 -8.02 54.81
C ARG A 237 15.47 -8.15 55.21
N GLY A 238 16.14 -7.01 55.46
CA GLY A 238 17.33 -6.85 56.33
C GLY A 238 18.15 -5.56 56.08
N LEU A 239 18.10 -4.59 57.00
CA LEU A 239 18.76 -3.24 57.02
C LEU A 239 20.24 -3.32 57.55
N PRO A 240 20.98 -2.20 57.79
CA PRO A 240 21.43 -1.10 56.90
C PRO A 240 22.94 -0.76 57.06
N HIS A 241 23.56 0.01 56.15
CA HIS A 241 24.65 0.94 56.54
C HIS A 241 24.91 2.08 55.54
N ALA A 242 25.30 3.21 56.13
CA ALA A 242 25.46 4.57 55.61
C ALA A 242 26.63 4.80 54.62
N GLY A 243 26.50 5.88 53.83
CA GLY A 243 27.61 6.49 53.07
C GLY A 243 27.15 7.73 52.28
N ARG A 244 27.53 8.92 52.76
CA ARG A 244 27.18 10.27 52.28
C ARG A 244 27.88 10.69 50.96
N ALA A 245 27.40 11.86 50.48
CA ALA A 245 28.02 12.87 49.61
C ALA A 245 27.88 12.65 48.09
N GLY A 246 27.49 13.62 47.26
CA GLY A 246 27.16 15.04 47.42
C GLY A 246 27.35 15.71 46.04
N GLY A 247 26.64 16.80 45.75
CA GLY A 247 26.95 17.64 44.59
C GLY A 247 25.75 18.21 43.84
N GLU A 248 25.32 19.41 44.25
CA GLU A 248 24.40 20.31 43.53
C GLU A 248 25.07 20.97 42.30
N ALA A 249 24.26 21.37 41.30
CA ALA A 249 24.29 22.68 40.61
C ALA A 249 23.33 22.64 39.40
N LYS A 250 22.10 23.17 39.43
CA LYS A 250 21.61 24.57 39.32
C LYS A 250 21.84 25.29 37.96
N MET A 251 20.69 25.53 37.30
CA MET A 251 20.28 26.69 36.46
C MET A 251 21.02 27.02 35.15
N ARG A 252 20.24 27.20 34.06
CA ARG A 252 19.81 28.53 33.53
C ARG A 252 18.98 28.41 32.24
N HIS A 253 17.78 28.99 32.25
CA HIS A 253 17.08 29.56 31.09
C HIS A 253 17.77 30.89 30.69
N PRO A 254 17.68 31.38 29.43
CA PRO A 254 16.53 32.21 29.00
C PRO A 254 16.16 32.28 27.48
N THR A 255 14.89 32.63 27.23
CA THR A 255 14.32 33.58 26.23
C THR A 255 14.26 33.32 24.70
N ALA A 256 13.00 33.23 24.24
CA ALA A 256 12.27 33.76 23.07
C ALA A 256 12.94 34.34 21.80
N ALA A 257 12.32 34.06 20.63
CA ALA A 257 12.04 35.05 19.57
C ALA A 257 10.91 34.58 18.60
N HIS A 258 9.94 35.47 18.38
CA HIS A 258 8.89 35.44 17.35
C HIS A 258 9.43 35.93 16.00
N VAL A 259 8.92 35.42 14.87
CA VAL A 259 8.89 36.16 13.58
C VAL A 259 7.57 35.90 12.85
N SER A 260 7.05 36.98 12.26
CA SER A 260 5.71 37.20 11.71
C SER A 260 5.59 36.85 10.21
N ARG A 261 4.34 36.82 9.77
CA ARG A 261 3.84 36.68 8.40
C ARG A 261 4.31 37.81 7.47
N ASN A 262 4.39 37.48 6.18
CA ASN A 262 3.81 38.25 5.09
C ASN A 262 3.20 37.26 4.09
#